data_AF-M5RPZ9-F1
#
_entry.id   AF-M5RPZ9-F1
#
_cell.length_a   1.000
_cell.length_b   1.000
_cell.length_c   1.000
_cell.angle_alpha   90.00
_cell.angle_beta   90.00
_cell.angle_gamma   90.00
#
_symmetry.space_group_name_H-M   'P 1'
#
loop_
_entity.id
_entity.type
_entity.pdbx_description
1 polymer ?
#
loop_
_entity_poly.entity_id
_entity_poly.type
_entity_poly.pdbx_seq_one_letter_code
_entity_poly.pdbx_strand_id
1 'polypeptide(L)'
;MANVNAANRWDQFDDWCEKIGDRLNPILVKETRQALKSRQFVVTFSVLLFAAFAWTVVGSLSQMPQIYTTPSAARLMIGYYVVLAIPMLLVVPLAAYRSLEGEIDDGTLELLSITALSPWQIVLGKLASASLQMMIYFVALFPCMAYAYTLRGVDLPTTLIIIAALLVAGLVLTVAALFLAPVAQSRTGRIATLLILMMVLLFAEYTIGYFVIDLILNGNPLTSDWIFFLCTSTLLVSLSSGHLLLTATAAQLTPESENRSTNLRISMMVLSMILVGMGAYVIRGLDPSGNIFVMIAISLAVMWILFGSMLAAESPVMTPRIRRELPQSFFARVVLTWLTPGPATGLVFATVNIVVLTGFVVFGLFEYRQIPSNLRASDLQALFRLSILFSSYLVAGLIAVRWIVALVRINNHPRVEIGLAAMITVMVLSALVPYSIGLHLNDYRNYSYSHWQITNWVWTLAEATPSGSVRDIEVFSVAISVTLAFVACLLTMPRTVLPRRIATPEQVQREQNKTASP
;
A
#
# COMPACT_ATOMS: atom_id res chain seq x y z
N MET A 1 23.42 27.70 47.26
CA MET A 1 24.28 26.93 46.32
C MET A 1 23.55 25.81 45.57
N ALA A 2 22.45 25.22 46.07
CA ALA A 2 21.69 24.20 45.31
C ALA A 2 20.95 24.75 44.06
N ASN A 3 20.45 25.99 44.08
CA ASN A 3 19.68 26.57 42.97
C ASN A 3 20.53 26.95 41.74
N VAL A 4 21.84 27.24 41.91
CA VAL A 4 22.74 27.60 40.80
C VAL A 4 23.15 26.35 40.00
N ASN A 5 23.29 25.20 40.66
CA ASN A 5 23.60 23.93 40.00
C ASN A 5 22.39 23.34 39.27
N ALA A 6 21.16 23.67 39.68
CA ALA A 6 19.95 23.25 38.97
C ALA A 6 19.77 24.03 37.66
N ALA A 7 19.93 25.36 37.67
CA ALA A 7 19.84 26.20 36.47
C ALA A 7 20.83 25.75 35.37
N ASN A 8 22.09 25.51 35.75
CA ASN A 8 23.13 25.04 34.81
C ASN A 8 22.83 23.66 34.20
N ARG A 9 22.06 22.80 34.90
CA ARG A 9 21.64 21.50 34.34
C ARG A 9 20.47 21.61 33.37
N TRP A 10 19.57 22.58 33.57
CA TRP A 10 18.48 22.87 32.64
C TRP A 10 19.02 23.52 31.36
N ASP A 11 19.94 24.48 31.49
CA ASP A 11 20.58 25.12 30.33
C ASP A 11 21.39 24.10 29.49
N GLN A 12 22.13 23.19 30.13
CA GLN A 12 22.83 22.11 29.43
C GLN A 12 21.88 21.12 28.74
N PHE A 13 20.71 20.88 29.33
CA PHE A 13 19.68 20.02 28.74
C PHE A 13 19.02 20.70 27.55
N ASP A 14 18.75 22.01 27.65
CA ASP A 14 18.20 22.82 26.57
C ASP A 14 19.18 22.91 25.39
N ASP A 15 20.46 23.20 25.65
CA ASP A 15 21.54 23.19 24.63
C ASP A 15 21.68 21.82 23.94
N TRP A 16 21.51 20.74 24.70
CA TRP A 16 21.55 19.39 24.16
C TRP A 16 20.32 19.09 23.29
N CYS A 17 19.13 19.53 23.73
CA CYS A 17 17.90 19.42 22.94
C CYS A 17 17.97 20.25 21.66
N GLU A 18 18.54 21.45 21.69
CA GLU A 18 18.76 22.30 20.51
C GLU A 18 19.72 21.63 19.52
N LYS A 19 20.87 21.13 19.99
CA LYS A 19 21.83 20.40 19.13
C LYS A 19 21.25 19.14 18.50
N ILE A 20 20.34 18.45 19.21
CA ILE A 20 19.62 17.31 18.65
C ILE A 20 18.57 17.78 17.64
N GLY A 21 17.84 18.85 17.96
CA GLY A 21 16.87 19.48 17.06
C GLY A 21 17.49 19.90 15.73
N ASP A 22 18.68 20.49 15.76
CA ASP A 22 19.43 20.93 14.57
C ASP A 22 19.90 19.77 13.68
N ARG A 23 20.07 18.57 14.26
CA ARG A 23 20.40 17.34 13.51
C ARG A 23 19.17 16.63 12.97
N LEU A 24 18.00 16.89 13.53
CA LEU A 24 16.74 16.32 13.07
C LEU A 24 16.28 17.05 11.81
N ASN A 25 15.38 16.39 11.07
CA ASN A 25 14.78 16.98 9.90
C ASN A 25 14.09 18.32 10.29
N PRO A 26 14.45 19.46 9.66
CA PRO A 26 13.91 20.78 10.05
C PRO A 26 12.39 20.83 9.93
N ILE A 27 11.81 20.04 9.02
CA ILE A 27 10.37 19.93 8.84
C ILE A 27 9.72 19.25 10.06
N LEU A 28 10.34 18.20 10.61
CA LEU A 28 9.84 17.53 11.82
C LEU A 28 9.76 18.51 13.00
N VAL A 29 10.80 19.32 13.22
CA VAL A 29 10.85 20.28 14.32
C VAL A 29 9.78 21.36 14.15
N LYS A 30 9.66 21.91 12.93
CA LYS A 30 8.66 22.92 12.59
C LYS A 30 7.24 22.39 12.80
N GLU A 31 6.92 21.25 12.18
CA GLU A 31 5.58 20.63 12.24
C GLU A 31 5.21 20.23 13.65
N THR A 32 6.14 19.64 14.42
CA THR A 32 5.85 19.22 15.80
C THR A 32 5.56 20.42 16.70
N ARG A 33 6.32 21.51 16.56
CA ARG A 33 6.06 22.76 17.31
C ARG A 33 4.69 23.35 16.96
N GLN A 34 4.30 23.29 15.69
CA GLN A 34 3.01 23.78 15.22
C GLN A 34 1.86 22.87 15.68
N ALA A 35 2.03 21.56 15.59
CA ALA A 35 1.04 20.56 15.98
C ALA A 35 0.72 20.64 17.47
N LEU A 36 1.73 20.71 18.34
CA LEU A 36 1.56 20.79 19.80
C LEU A 36 0.89 22.09 20.27
N LYS A 37 1.07 23.19 19.53
CA LYS A 37 0.40 24.48 19.81
C LYS A 37 -0.98 24.59 19.15
N SER A 38 -1.37 23.61 18.34
CA SER A 38 -2.64 23.66 17.62
C SER A 38 -3.83 23.52 18.57
N ARG A 39 -4.91 24.26 18.30
CA ARG A 39 -6.18 24.11 19.04
C ARG A 39 -6.71 22.68 18.97
N GLN A 40 -6.54 22.02 17.82
CA GLN A 40 -6.94 20.63 17.62
C GLN A 40 -6.22 19.70 18.60
N PHE A 41 -4.90 19.82 18.74
CA PHE A 41 -4.13 19.01 19.68
C PHE A 41 -4.57 19.24 21.12
N VAL A 42 -4.67 20.50 21.55
CA VAL A 42 -5.08 20.83 22.93
C VAL A 42 -6.46 20.26 23.24
N VAL A 43 -7.45 20.47 22.37
CA VAL A 43 -8.82 19.96 22.58
C VAL A 43 -8.82 18.43 22.64
N THR A 44 -8.17 17.75 21.69
CA THR A 44 -8.18 16.29 21.62
C THR A 44 -7.42 15.67 22.79
N PHE A 45 -6.30 16.24 23.20
CA PHE A 45 -5.54 15.81 24.37
C PHE A 45 -6.34 16.02 25.67
N SER A 46 -6.98 17.18 25.85
CA SER A 46 -7.84 17.44 27.02
C SER A 46 -9.05 16.50 27.07
N VAL A 47 -9.72 16.27 25.94
CA VAL A 47 -10.84 15.33 25.85
C VAL A 47 -10.37 13.90 26.15
N LEU A 48 -9.21 13.48 25.63
CA LEU A 48 -8.62 12.17 25.92
C LEU A 48 -8.36 11.99 27.41
N LEU A 49 -7.72 12.96 28.07
CA LEU A 49 -7.44 12.89 29.51
C LEU A 49 -8.73 12.88 30.34
N PHE A 50 -9.68 13.74 30.00
CA PHE A 50 -10.97 13.78 30.68
C PHE A 50 -11.75 12.48 30.49
N ALA A 51 -11.81 11.95 29.27
CA ALA A 51 -12.48 10.69 28.96
C ALA A 51 -11.80 9.50 29.66
N ALA A 52 -10.47 9.46 29.70
CA ALA A 52 -9.73 8.43 30.42
C ALA A 52 -10.02 8.47 31.93
N PHE A 53 -9.99 9.66 32.52
CA PHE A 53 -10.31 9.86 33.93
C PHE A 53 -11.77 9.49 34.23
N ALA A 54 -12.71 10.02 33.45
CA ALA A 54 -14.14 9.75 33.60
C ALA A 54 -14.45 8.25 33.44
N TRP A 55 -13.86 7.59 32.45
CA TRP A 55 -14.02 6.15 32.25
C TRP A 55 -13.42 5.34 33.40
N THR A 56 -12.29 5.75 33.96
CA THR A 56 -11.72 5.10 35.15
C THR A 56 -12.67 5.19 36.33
N VAL A 57 -13.23 6.37 36.61
CA VAL A 57 -14.15 6.58 37.73
C VAL A 57 -15.48 5.83 37.50
N VAL A 58 -16.15 6.08 36.38
CA VAL A 58 -17.46 5.48 36.06
C VAL A 58 -17.34 3.97 35.88
N GLY A 59 -16.32 3.50 35.16
CA GLY A 59 -16.05 2.10 34.94
C GLY A 59 -15.84 1.36 36.25
N SER A 60 -14.97 1.86 37.14
CA SER A 60 -14.72 1.23 38.44
C SER A 60 -15.94 1.29 39.38
N LEU A 61 -16.66 2.41 39.43
CA LEU A 61 -17.87 2.53 40.27
C LEU A 61 -19.00 1.61 39.77
N SER A 62 -19.18 1.48 38.46
CA SER A 62 -20.22 0.62 37.86
C SER A 62 -20.02 -0.87 38.15
N GLN A 63 -18.83 -1.25 38.63
CA GLN A 63 -18.48 -2.63 38.97
C GLN A 63 -18.40 -2.85 40.48
N MET A 64 -18.63 -1.84 41.32
CA MET A 64 -18.65 -2.05 42.77
C MET A 64 -19.92 -2.81 43.21
N PRO A 65 -19.83 -3.83 44.09
CA PRO A 65 -18.63 -4.38 44.75
C PRO A 65 -17.96 -5.55 43.99
N GLN A 66 -18.50 -5.97 42.85
CA GLN A 66 -18.01 -7.11 42.05
C GLN A 66 -16.57 -6.97 41.56
N ILE A 67 -16.04 -5.74 41.45
CA ILE A 67 -14.64 -5.47 41.09
C ILE A 67 -13.62 -6.15 42.01
N TYR A 68 -14.00 -6.47 43.26
CA TYR A 68 -13.15 -7.18 44.21
C TYR A 68 -13.17 -8.70 44.03
N THR A 69 -14.23 -9.25 43.44
CA THR A 69 -14.50 -10.70 43.41
C THR A 69 -14.47 -11.30 42.02
N THR A 70 -14.71 -10.50 40.97
CA THR A 70 -14.78 -10.95 39.57
C THR A 70 -13.76 -10.24 38.68
N PRO A 71 -13.10 -10.96 37.75
CA PRO A 71 -12.21 -10.35 36.75
C PRO A 71 -12.93 -9.25 35.95
N SER A 72 -12.47 -8.01 36.09
CA SER A 72 -13.15 -6.82 35.53
C SER A 72 -12.30 -6.07 34.49
N ALA A 73 -11.09 -6.57 34.18
CA ALA A 73 -10.15 -5.91 33.27
C ALA A 73 -10.71 -5.72 31.86
N ALA A 74 -11.44 -6.70 31.32
CA ALA A 74 -11.93 -6.68 29.93
C ALA A 74 -12.77 -5.43 29.62
N ARG A 75 -13.75 -5.10 30.48
CA ARG A 75 -14.64 -3.94 30.26
C ARG A 75 -13.88 -2.61 30.33
N LEU A 76 -12.98 -2.47 31.30
CA LEU A 76 -12.16 -1.25 31.43
C LEU A 76 -11.20 -1.10 30.25
N MET A 77 -10.57 -2.20 29.83
CA MET A 77 -9.65 -2.24 28.69
C MET A 77 -10.35 -1.81 27.39
N ILE A 78 -11.58 -2.27 27.15
CA ILE A 78 -12.37 -1.86 25.96
C ILE A 78 -12.57 -0.34 25.94
N GLY A 79 -12.94 0.29 27.06
CA GLY A 79 -13.12 1.74 27.06
C GLY A 79 -11.81 2.51 26.93
N TYR A 80 -10.72 2.05 27.55
CA TYR A 80 -9.40 2.67 27.31
C TYR A 80 -8.93 2.50 25.87
N TYR A 81 -9.21 1.35 25.24
CA TYR A 81 -8.99 1.15 23.81
C TYR A 81 -9.77 2.20 23.00
N VAL A 82 -11.07 2.38 23.22
CA VAL A 82 -11.89 3.35 22.46
C VAL A 82 -11.38 4.78 22.66
N VAL A 83 -11.03 5.16 23.89
CA VAL A 83 -10.51 6.51 24.20
C VAL A 83 -9.16 6.75 23.49
N LEU A 84 -8.33 5.72 23.31
CA LEU A 84 -7.06 5.81 22.59
C LEU A 84 -7.23 5.71 21.06
N ALA A 85 -8.11 4.84 20.59
CA ALA A 85 -8.29 4.50 19.19
C ALA A 85 -8.77 5.71 18.39
N ILE A 86 -9.75 6.47 18.91
CA ILE A 86 -10.31 7.62 18.20
C ILE A 86 -9.22 8.67 17.84
N PRO A 87 -8.37 9.15 18.77
CA PRO A 87 -7.29 10.07 18.39
C PRO A 87 -6.26 9.43 17.46
N MET A 88 -5.89 8.17 17.69
CA MET A 88 -4.83 7.48 16.94
C MET A 88 -5.22 7.16 15.50
N LEU A 89 -6.43 6.65 15.28
CA LEU A 89 -6.89 6.15 13.97
C LEU A 89 -7.69 7.19 13.19
N LEU A 90 -8.28 8.20 13.85
CA LEU A 90 -9.09 9.21 13.17
C LEU A 90 -8.43 10.59 13.18
N VAL A 91 -8.09 11.12 14.36
CA VAL A 91 -7.65 12.52 14.49
C VAL A 91 -6.27 12.75 13.87
N VAL A 92 -5.28 11.91 14.18
CA VAL A 92 -3.90 12.11 13.69
C VAL A 92 -3.79 11.93 12.16
N PRO A 93 -4.33 10.86 11.54
CA PRO A 93 -4.34 10.74 10.09
C PRO A 93 -5.02 11.91 9.38
N LEU A 94 -6.16 12.38 9.92
CA LEU A 94 -6.86 13.53 9.38
C LEU A 94 -6.06 14.84 9.51
N ALA A 95 -5.33 15.02 10.61
CA ALA A 95 -4.45 16.16 10.80
C ALA A 95 -3.29 16.14 9.80
N ALA A 96 -2.68 14.97 9.57
CA ALA A 96 -1.61 14.79 8.61
C ALA A 96 -2.08 15.08 7.16
N TYR A 97 -3.26 14.61 6.78
CA TYR A 97 -3.88 14.92 5.49
C TYR A 97 -4.08 16.43 5.31
N ARG A 98 -4.72 17.10 6.28
CA ARG A 98 -4.99 18.56 6.20
C ARG A 98 -3.72 19.40 6.20
N SER A 99 -2.69 18.98 6.92
CA SER A 99 -1.39 19.67 6.94
C SER A 99 -0.72 19.63 5.56
N LEU A 100 -0.76 18.49 4.86
CA LEU A 100 -0.19 18.39 3.52
C LEU A 100 -1.09 19.03 2.45
N GLU A 101 -2.42 18.85 2.54
CA GLU A 101 -3.39 19.51 1.66
C GLU A 101 -3.28 21.03 1.72
N GLY A 102 -3.17 21.62 2.92
CA GLY A 102 -3.00 23.06 3.08
C GLY A 102 -1.75 23.61 2.39
N GLU A 103 -0.62 22.88 2.43
CA GLU A 103 0.61 23.30 1.73
C GLU A 103 0.50 23.24 0.21
N ILE A 104 -0.27 22.28 -0.32
CA ILE A 104 -0.62 22.18 -1.74
C ILE A 104 -1.51 23.37 -2.13
N ASP A 105 -2.50 23.69 -1.31
CA ASP A 105 -3.48 24.74 -1.56
C ASP A 105 -2.86 26.13 -1.57
N ASP A 106 -1.94 26.39 -0.66
CA ASP A 106 -1.26 27.68 -0.52
C ASP A 106 -0.19 27.92 -1.61
N GLY A 107 0.02 26.96 -2.53
CA GLY A 107 1.05 27.04 -3.58
C GLY A 107 2.50 27.00 -3.05
N THR A 108 2.67 26.81 -1.74
CA THR A 108 3.97 26.77 -1.08
C THR A 108 4.83 25.58 -1.49
N LEU A 109 4.20 24.50 -1.97
CA LEU A 109 4.92 23.34 -2.49
C LEU A 109 5.74 23.64 -3.75
N GLU A 110 5.27 24.51 -4.64
CA GLU A 110 6.08 24.92 -5.80
C GLU A 110 7.29 25.73 -5.34
N LEU A 111 7.12 26.61 -4.35
CA LEU A 111 8.20 27.39 -3.75
C LEU A 111 9.21 26.49 -3.00
N LEU A 112 8.73 25.49 -2.26
CA LEU A 112 9.56 24.50 -1.54
C LEU A 112 10.23 23.50 -2.48
N SER A 113 9.61 23.17 -3.63
CA SER A 113 10.21 22.30 -4.65
C SER A 113 11.39 22.94 -5.37
N ILE A 114 11.54 24.26 -5.27
CA ILE A 114 12.71 25.02 -5.75
C ILE A 114 13.82 25.07 -4.67
N THR A 115 13.52 24.75 -3.40
CA THR A 115 14.51 24.71 -2.31
C THR A 115 15.32 23.42 -2.31
N ALA A 116 16.41 23.38 -1.53
CA ALA A 116 17.31 22.22 -1.42
C ALA A 116 16.72 21.00 -0.67
N LEU A 117 15.44 21.04 -0.29
CA LEU A 117 14.79 19.96 0.47
C LEU A 117 14.24 18.88 -0.47
N SER A 118 14.61 17.63 -0.22
CA SER A 118 14.09 16.50 -0.98
C SER A 118 12.63 16.22 -0.63
N PRO A 119 11.79 15.79 -1.59
CA PRO A 119 10.39 15.40 -1.33
C PRO A 119 10.24 14.35 -0.23
N TRP A 120 11.21 13.44 -0.11
CA TRP A 120 11.27 12.45 0.97
C TRP A 120 11.43 13.06 2.36
N GLN A 121 12.25 14.12 2.49
CA GLN A 121 12.38 14.83 3.76
C GLN A 121 11.06 15.51 4.16
N ILE A 122 10.28 16.00 3.19
CA ILE A 122 8.97 16.60 3.47
C ILE A 122 8.01 15.55 4.04
N VAL A 123 7.82 14.45 3.32
CA VAL A 123 6.83 13.44 3.71
C VAL A 123 7.24 12.72 5.01
N LEU A 124 8.53 12.36 5.17
CA LEU A 124 9.02 11.75 6.41
C LEU A 124 8.94 12.70 7.60
N GLY A 125 9.17 14.00 7.40
CA GLY A 125 9.02 15.01 8.46
C GLY A 125 7.59 15.06 9.00
N LYS A 126 6.59 15.04 8.11
CA LYS A 126 5.17 15.02 8.49
C LYS A 126 4.76 13.70 9.15
N LEU A 127 5.20 12.55 8.62
CA LEU A 127 4.94 11.25 9.23
C LEU A 127 5.56 11.15 10.63
N ALA A 128 6.80 11.61 10.80
CA ALA A 128 7.48 11.60 12.08
C ALA A 128 6.77 12.53 13.09
N SER A 129 6.30 13.71 12.66
CA SER A 129 5.52 14.61 13.53
C SER A 129 4.21 13.96 13.98
N ALA A 130 3.48 13.32 13.07
CA ALA A 130 2.28 12.55 13.38
C ALA A 130 2.56 11.39 14.34
N SER A 131 3.67 10.65 14.14
CA SER A 131 4.06 9.55 15.01
C SER A 131 4.40 10.01 16.44
N LEU A 132 4.97 11.21 16.58
CA LEU A 132 5.26 11.81 17.88
C LEU A 132 3.97 12.19 18.60
N GLN A 133 2.99 12.76 17.88
CA GLN A 133 1.67 13.05 18.43
C GLN A 133 0.97 11.78 18.93
N MET A 134 1.06 10.68 18.16
CA MET A 134 0.57 9.36 18.59
C MET A 134 1.25 8.86 19.86
N MET A 135 2.58 8.99 19.94
CA MET A 135 3.35 8.61 21.11
C MET A 135 2.91 9.36 22.37
N ILE A 136 2.62 10.66 22.26
CA ILE A 136 2.13 11.47 23.39
C ILE A 136 0.77 10.95 23.89
N TYR A 137 -0.18 10.65 22.98
CA TYR A 137 -1.46 10.08 23.38
C TYR A 137 -1.32 8.72 24.04
N PHE A 138 -0.44 7.87 23.51
CA PHE A 138 -0.14 6.56 24.08
C PHE A 138 0.45 6.68 25.49
N VAL A 139 1.48 7.50 25.69
CA VAL A 139 2.14 7.69 26.99
C VAL A 139 1.16 8.25 28.03
N ALA A 140 0.25 9.14 27.63
CA ALA A 140 -0.78 9.68 28.52
C ALA A 140 -1.77 8.62 29.01
N LEU A 141 -2.13 7.65 28.17
CA LEU A 141 -3.07 6.56 28.50
C LEU A 141 -2.40 5.31 29.07
N PHE A 142 -1.08 5.19 28.95
CA PHE A 142 -0.32 4.04 29.43
C PHE A 142 -0.59 3.68 30.90
N PRO A 143 -0.63 4.64 31.86
CA PRO A 143 -0.96 4.31 33.26
C PRO A 143 -2.37 3.74 33.44
N CYS A 144 -3.34 4.19 32.64
CA CYS A 144 -4.72 3.70 32.69
C CYS A 144 -4.82 2.26 32.17
N MET A 145 -4.11 1.94 31.08
CA MET A 145 -4.01 0.57 30.58
C MET A 145 -3.30 -0.36 31.56
N ALA A 146 -2.23 0.12 32.21
CA ALA A 146 -1.55 -0.63 33.28
C ALA A 146 -2.49 -0.90 34.46
N TYR A 147 -3.31 0.07 34.86
CA TYR A 147 -4.35 -0.13 35.88
C TYR A 147 -5.36 -1.21 35.48
N ALA A 148 -5.90 -1.16 34.25
CA ALA A 148 -6.83 -2.18 33.76
C ALA A 148 -6.24 -3.59 33.83
N TYR A 149 -4.96 -3.74 33.47
CA TYR A 149 -4.26 -5.03 33.53
C TYR A 149 -4.21 -5.62 34.96
N THR A 150 -4.09 -4.78 36.00
CA THR A 150 -4.07 -5.27 37.40
C THR A 150 -5.38 -5.89 37.87
N LEU A 151 -6.51 -5.57 37.23
CA LEU A 151 -7.85 -6.03 37.63
C LEU A 151 -8.19 -7.46 37.21
N ARG A 152 -7.22 -8.19 36.62
CA ARG A 152 -7.32 -9.59 36.16
C ARG A 152 -8.38 -9.78 35.06
N GLY A 153 -8.11 -10.72 34.16
CA GLY A 153 -9.06 -11.10 33.08
C GLY A 153 -8.62 -10.72 31.67
N VAL A 154 -7.42 -10.18 31.48
CA VAL A 154 -6.78 -10.04 30.16
C VAL A 154 -5.30 -10.42 30.30
N ASP A 155 -4.81 -11.24 29.37
CA ASP A 155 -3.41 -11.67 29.37
C ASP A 155 -2.46 -10.57 28.88
N LEU A 156 -1.20 -10.63 29.34
CA LEU A 156 -0.17 -9.68 28.93
C LEU A 156 0.10 -9.71 27.40
N PRO A 157 0.22 -10.88 26.74
CA PRO A 157 0.43 -10.92 25.28
C PRO A 157 -0.71 -10.26 24.52
N THR A 158 -1.96 -10.48 24.95
CA THR A 158 -3.15 -9.85 24.35
C THR A 158 -3.09 -8.33 24.48
N THR A 159 -2.73 -7.81 25.65
CA THR A 159 -2.58 -6.36 25.87
C THR A 159 -1.49 -5.77 24.97
N LEU A 160 -0.36 -6.46 24.82
CA LEU A 160 0.73 -6.02 23.92
C LEU A 160 0.32 -6.04 22.45
N ILE A 161 -0.42 -7.07 22.01
CA ILE A 161 -0.93 -7.16 20.63
C ILE A 161 -1.88 -6.00 20.35
N ILE A 162 -2.77 -5.64 21.28
CA ILE A 162 -3.69 -4.50 21.11
C ILE A 162 -2.94 -3.19 20.93
N ILE A 163 -1.94 -2.93 21.79
CA ILE A 163 -1.12 -1.72 21.73
C ILE A 163 -0.34 -1.67 20.41
N ALA A 164 0.30 -2.78 20.04
CA ALA A 164 1.07 -2.88 18.80
C ALA A 164 0.18 -2.70 17.57
N ALA A 165 -1.00 -3.33 17.55
CA ALA A 165 -1.96 -3.22 16.46
C ALA A 165 -2.45 -1.78 16.28
N LEU A 166 -2.79 -1.09 17.37
CA LEU A 166 -3.20 0.32 17.33
C LEU A 166 -2.09 1.24 16.78
N LEU A 167 -0.85 1.04 17.24
CA LEU A 167 0.28 1.85 16.78
C LEU A 167 0.56 1.62 15.29
N VAL A 168 0.64 0.35 14.86
CA VAL A 168 0.90 0.02 13.45
C VAL A 168 -0.25 0.51 12.57
N ALA A 169 -1.51 0.29 12.98
CA ALA A 169 -2.67 0.76 12.23
C ALA A 169 -2.69 2.29 12.11
N GLY A 170 -2.43 3.02 13.20
CA GLY A 170 -2.33 4.48 13.15
C GLY A 170 -1.26 4.94 12.16
N LEU A 171 -0.07 4.32 12.18
CA LEU A 171 1.00 4.64 11.22
C LEU A 171 0.58 4.32 9.78
N VAL A 172 -0.03 3.18 9.51
CA VAL A 172 -0.49 2.83 8.16
C VAL A 172 -1.56 3.81 7.67
N LEU A 173 -2.52 4.18 8.53
CA LEU A 173 -3.57 5.14 8.18
C LEU A 173 -3.02 6.55 7.97
N THR A 174 -2.03 7.00 8.75
CA THR A 174 -1.36 8.29 8.50
C THR A 174 -0.61 8.29 7.18
N VAL A 175 0.07 7.19 6.83
CA VAL A 175 0.71 7.06 5.51
C VAL A 175 -0.32 7.08 4.38
N ALA A 176 -1.44 6.37 4.53
CA ALA A 176 -2.53 6.40 3.55
C ALA A 176 -3.14 7.82 3.42
N ALA A 177 -3.28 8.54 4.53
CA ALA A 177 -3.74 9.92 4.55
C ALA A 177 -2.77 10.86 3.83
N LEU A 178 -1.47 10.77 4.09
CA LEU A 178 -0.44 11.53 3.38
C LEU A 178 -0.39 11.20 1.88
N PHE A 179 -0.68 9.96 1.49
CA PHE A 179 -0.78 9.56 0.09
C PHE A 179 -1.99 10.16 -0.62
N LEU A 180 -3.16 10.21 0.02
CA LEU A 180 -4.39 10.73 -0.58
C LEU A 180 -4.39 12.26 -0.75
N ALA A 181 -3.65 13.00 0.09
CA ALA A 181 -3.61 14.46 0.05
C ALA A 181 -3.20 15.06 -1.32
N PRO A 182 -2.09 14.65 -1.97
CA PRO A 182 -1.68 15.20 -3.27
C PRO A 182 -2.46 14.68 -4.49
N VAL A 183 -3.33 13.68 -4.33
CA VAL A 183 -4.03 13.04 -5.47
C VAL A 183 -5.00 14.02 -6.14
N ALA A 184 -5.64 14.89 -5.38
CA ALA A 184 -6.63 15.83 -5.90
C ALA A 184 -6.09 17.26 -6.07
N GLN A 185 -6.09 17.74 -7.31
CA GLN A 185 -5.69 19.12 -7.63
C GLN A 185 -6.89 20.07 -7.81
N SER A 186 -8.09 19.54 -8.09
CA SER A 186 -9.30 20.34 -8.24
C SER A 186 -10.04 20.47 -6.91
N ARG A 187 -10.76 21.57 -6.69
CA ARG A 187 -11.57 21.79 -5.48
C ARG A 187 -12.56 20.65 -5.22
N THR A 188 -13.23 20.16 -6.26
CA THR A 188 -14.16 19.03 -6.15
C THR A 188 -13.43 17.72 -5.85
N GLY A 189 -12.25 17.52 -6.46
CA GLY A 189 -11.42 16.35 -6.18
C GLY A 189 -11.00 16.28 -4.72
N ARG A 190 -10.67 17.41 -4.09
CA ARG A 190 -10.23 17.48 -2.68
C ARG A 190 -11.33 17.05 -1.72
N ILE A 191 -12.56 17.47 -1.98
CA ILE A 191 -13.72 17.02 -1.21
C ILE A 191 -13.89 15.50 -1.37
N ALA A 192 -13.73 14.98 -2.59
CA ALA A 192 -13.82 13.55 -2.84
C ALA A 192 -12.71 12.74 -2.13
N THR A 193 -11.45 13.18 -2.18
CA THR A 193 -10.33 12.52 -1.47
C THR A 193 -10.49 12.59 0.04
N LEU A 194 -11.00 13.69 0.58
CA LEU A 194 -11.33 13.81 1.99
C LEU A 194 -12.45 12.83 2.41
N LEU A 195 -13.49 12.68 1.59
CA LEU A 195 -14.57 11.71 1.85
C LEU A 195 -14.08 10.27 1.76
N ILE A 196 -13.24 9.95 0.78
CA ILE A 196 -12.59 8.64 0.65
C ILE A 196 -11.72 8.37 1.88
N LEU A 197 -10.91 9.33 2.31
CA LEU A 197 -10.11 9.21 3.52
C LEU A 197 -11.01 8.94 4.73
N MET A 198 -12.06 9.72 4.93
CA MET A 198 -12.99 9.53 6.05
C MET A 198 -13.61 8.14 6.04
N MET A 199 -14.03 7.64 4.87
CA MET A 199 -14.56 6.29 4.73
C MET A 199 -13.51 5.23 5.11
N VAL A 200 -12.26 5.38 4.66
CA VAL A 200 -11.15 4.47 5.00
C VAL A 200 -10.87 4.50 6.51
N LEU A 201 -10.81 5.68 7.13
CA LEU A 201 -10.56 5.82 8.57
C LEU A 201 -11.68 5.18 9.40
N LEU A 202 -12.94 5.43 9.06
CA LEU A 202 -14.09 4.85 9.77
C LEU A 202 -14.20 3.34 9.58
N PHE A 203 -13.91 2.84 8.37
CA PHE A 203 -13.88 1.40 8.11
C PHE A 203 -12.74 0.71 8.88
N ALA A 204 -11.56 1.34 8.94
CA ALA A 204 -10.44 0.85 9.73
C ALA A 204 -10.76 0.85 11.23
N GLU A 205 -11.35 1.93 11.76
CA GLU A 205 -11.80 2.00 13.15
C GLU A 205 -12.77 0.87 13.49
N TYR A 206 -13.76 0.63 12.63
CA TYR A 206 -14.74 -0.45 12.82
C TYR A 206 -14.10 -1.84 12.78
N THR A 207 -13.27 -2.12 11.78
CA THR A 207 -12.66 -3.45 11.59
C THR A 207 -11.63 -3.77 12.66
N ILE A 208 -10.75 -2.82 13.01
CA ILE A 208 -9.76 -2.99 14.08
C ILE A 208 -10.46 -3.02 15.44
N GLY A 209 -11.47 -2.16 15.65
CA GLY A 209 -12.27 -2.15 16.88
C GLY A 209 -12.98 -3.47 17.10
N TYR A 210 -13.62 -4.02 16.06
CA TYR A 210 -14.23 -5.35 16.13
C TYR A 210 -13.20 -6.42 16.52
N PHE A 211 -12.05 -6.45 15.84
CA PHE A 211 -10.98 -7.42 16.11
C PHE A 211 -10.45 -7.31 17.54
N VAL A 212 -10.16 -6.10 18.03
CA VAL A 212 -9.64 -5.89 19.38
C VAL A 212 -10.67 -6.23 20.45
N ILE A 213 -11.93 -5.83 20.27
CA ILE A 213 -12.98 -6.13 21.24
C ILE A 213 -13.22 -7.64 21.31
N ASP A 214 -13.23 -8.34 20.17
CA ASP A 214 -13.33 -9.79 20.11
C ASP A 214 -12.17 -10.46 20.86
N LEU A 215 -10.94 -10.00 20.62
CA LEU A 215 -9.74 -10.50 21.29
C LEU A 215 -9.78 -10.28 22.82
N ILE A 216 -10.34 -9.16 23.28
CA ILE A 216 -10.50 -8.88 24.72
C ILE A 216 -11.57 -9.78 25.35
N LEU A 217 -12.70 -9.98 24.67
CA LEU A 217 -13.86 -10.70 25.22
C LEU A 217 -13.69 -12.21 25.18
N ASN A 218 -13.18 -12.74 24.06
CA ASN A 218 -13.05 -14.17 23.81
C ASN A 218 -11.65 -14.71 24.13
N GLY A 219 -10.70 -13.82 24.45
CA GLY A 219 -9.28 -14.16 24.62
C GLY A 219 -8.60 -14.44 23.28
N ASN A 220 -7.31 -14.77 23.33
CA ASN A 220 -6.54 -15.09 22.14
C ASN A 220 -6.67 -16.60 21.80
N PRO A 221 -7.38 -16.99 20.73
CA PRO A 221 -7.52 -18.40 20.34
C PRO A 221 -6.31 -18.91 19.54
N LEU A 222 -5.36 -18.04 19.19
CA LEU A 222 -4.30 -18.34 18.23
C LEU A 222 -3.15 -19.11 18.88
N THR A 223 -2.62 -20.10 18.14
CA THR A 223 -1.40 -20.78 18.53
C THR A 223 -0.18 -19.88 18.37
N SER A 224 0.93 -20.22 19.02
CA SER A 224 2.19 -19.46 18.94
C SER A 224 2.67 -19.21 17.51
N ASP A 225 2.50 -20.19 16.62
CA ASP A 225 2.91 -20.09 15.21
C ASP A 225 2.05 -19.06 14.46
N TRP A 226 0.74 -19.04 14.73
CA TRP A 226 -0.18 -18.04 14.17
C TRP A 226 0.12 -16.63 14.67
N ILE A 227 0.45 -16.49 15.95
CA ILE A 227 0.84 -15.19 16.53
C ILE A 227 2.12 -14.69 15.87
N PHE A 228 3.14 -15.56 15.71
CA PHE A 228 4.38 -15.21 15.03
C PHE A 228 4.11 -14.77 13.59
N PHE A 229 3.33 -15.56 12.84
CA PHE A 229 2.96 -15.23 11.47
C PHE A 229 2.25 -13.88 11.37
N LEU A 230 1.22 -13.64 12.18
CA LEU A 230 0.45 -12.40 12.14
C LEU A 230 1.28 -11.18 12.54
N CYS A 231 2.13 -11.29 13.57
CA CYS A 231 3.00 -10.20 13.98
C CYS A 231 4.02 -9.86 12.88
N THR A 232 4.69 -10.88 12.34
CA THR A 232 5.67 -10.70 11.25
C THR A 232 5.00 -10.21 9.97
N SER A 233 3.82 -10.73 9.62
CA SER A 233 3.08 -10.33 8.43
C SER A 233 2.61 -8.89 8.53
N THR A 234 2.01 -8.52 9.67
CA THR A 234 1.52 -7.16 9.91
C THR A 234 2.67 -6.15 9.84
N LEU A 235 3.82 -6.46 10.44
CA LEU A 235 4.99 -5.58 10.43
C LEU A 235 5.62 -5.44 9.04
N LEU A 236 5.87 -6.55 8.33
CA LEU A 236 6.49 -6.50 7.01
C LEU A 236 5.56 -5.91 5.94
N VAL A 237 4.26 -6.23 5.97
CA VAL A 237 3.29 -5.64 5.05
C VAL A 237 3.13 -4.15 5.33
N SER A 238 2.96 -3.74 6.60
CA SER A 238 2.82 -2.31 6.92
C SER A 238 4.04 -1.47 6.54
N LEU A 239 5.25 -1.98 6.77
CA LEU A 239 6.48 -1.31 6.38
C LEU A 239 6.63 -1.20 4.86
N SER A 240 6.35 -2.28 4.12
CA SER A 240 6.51 -2.31 2.67
C SER A 240 5.41 -1.55 1.93
N SER A 241 4.15 -1.68 2.34
CA SER A 241 3.04 -0.88 1.83
C SER A 241 3.21 0.59 2.22
N GLY A 242 3.68 0.86 3.44
CA GLY A 242 4.01 2.20 3.90
C GLY A 242 5.10 2.84 3.04
N HIS A 243 6.19 2.12 2.79
CA HIS A 243 7.25 2.58 1.88
C HIS A 243 6.70 2.84 0.48
N LEU A 244 5.90 1.93 -0.10
CA LEU A 244 5.28 2.12 -1.41
C LEU A 244 4.42 3.40 -1.47
N LEU A 245 3.52 3.59 -0.51
CA LEU A 245 2.64 4.76 -0.47
C LEU A 245 3.43 6.06 -0.27
N LEU A 246 4.43 6.07 0.62
CA LEU A 246 5.33 7.23 0.80
C LEU A 246 6.14 7.54 -0.46
N THR A 247 6.63 6.51 -1.17
CA THR A 247 7.32 6.69 -2.46
C THR A 247 6.37 7.29 -3.51
N ALA A 248 5.08 6.92 -3.47
CA ALA A 248 4.07 7.46 -4.37
C ALA A 248 3.69 8.89 -4.00
N THR A 249 3.63 9.24 -2.71
CA THR A 249 3.48 10.63 -2.26
C THR A 249 4.67 11.47 -2.72
N ALA A 250 5.90 11.00 -2.48
CA ALA A 250 7.11 11.70 -2.91
C ALA A 250 7.16 11.88 -4.44
N ALA A 251 6.76 10.86 -5.21
CA ALA A 251 6.70 10.91 -6.67
C ALA A 251 5.67 11.92 -7.19
N GLN A 252 4.57 12.16 -6.48
CA GLN A 252 3.59 13.20 -6.83
C GLN A 252 4.14 14.61 -6.57
N LEU A 253 5.01 14.77 -5.59
CA LEU A 253 5.64 16.05 -5.23
C LEU A 253 6.90 16.36 -6.07
N THR A 254 7.60 15.34 -6.57
CA THR A 254 8.75 15.54 -7.47
C THR A 254 8.32 16.16 -8.81
N PRO A 255 9.07 17.09 -9.42
CA PRO A 255 8.76 17.63 -10.76
C PRO A 255 8.69 16.57 -11.86
N GLU A 256 7.97 16.84 -12.97
CA GLU A 256 7.83 15.89 -14.09
C GLU A 256 9.14 15.60 -14.82
N SER A 257 10.14 16.45 -14.62
CA SER A 257 11.45 16.35 -15.25
C SER A 257 12.37 15.31 -14.60
N GLU A 258 12.05 14.88 -13.37
CA GLU A 258 12.82 13.91 -12.59
C GLU A 258 12.25 12.49 -12.66
N ASN A 259 13.06 11.50 -12.30
CA ASN A 259 12.68 10.10 -12.39
C ASN A 259 11.75 9.70 -11.24
N ARG A 260 10.45 9.66 -11.53
CA ARG A 260 9.39 9.26 -10.58
C ARG A 260 9.22 7.74 -10.46
N SER A 261 9.52 7.00 -11.52
CA SER A 261 9.07 5.61 -11.69
C SER A 261 9.97 4.55 -11.06
N THR A 262 11.29 4.77 -11.02
CA THR A 262 12.24 3.73 -10.61
C THR A 262 12.04 3.33 -9.15
N ASN A 263 11.90 4.33 -8.26
CA ASN A 263 11.67 4.05 -6.84
C ASN A 263 10.33 3.37 -6.61
N LEU A 264 9.28 3.72 -7.37
CA LEU A 264 7.98 3.05 -7.31
C LEU A 264 8.07 1.58 -7.72
N ARG A 265 8.76 1.30 -8.84
CA ARG A 265 8.94 -0.07 -9.34
C ARG A 265 9.72 -0.95 -8.35
N ILE A 266 10.76 -0.41 -7.72
CA ILE A 266 11.52 -1.12 -6.67
C ILE A 266 10.62 -1.40 -5.46
N SER A 267 9.86 -0.41 -4.98
CA SER A 267 8.93 -0.59 -3.86
C SER A 267 7.88 -1.66 -4.14
N MET A 268 7.33 -1.69 -5.35
CA MET A 268 6.37 -2.72 -5.78
C MET A 268 7.00 -4.12 -5.79
N MET A 269 8.25 -4.25 -6.23
CA MET A 269 8.97 -5.53 -6.20
C MET A 269 9.22 -6.00 -4.78
N VAL A 270 9.62 -5.10 -3.88
CA VAL A 270 9.84 -5.42 -2.46
C VAL A 270 8.54 -5.91 -1.81
N LEU A 271 7.43 -5.21 -2.03
CA LEU A 271 6.11 -5.63 -1.53
C LEU A 271 5.69 -6.98 -2.12
N SER A 272 5.87 -7.17 -3.44
CA SER A 272 5.58 -8.46 -4.10
C SER A 272 6.39 -9.60 -3.50
N MET A 273 7.69 -9.38 -3.26
CA MET A 273 8.61 -10.38 -2.72
C MET A 273 8.26 -10.76 -1.28
N ILE A 274 7.86 -9.80 -0.46
CA ILE A 274 7.41 -10.02 0.92
C ILE A 274 6.13 -10.85 0.94
N LEU A 275 5.14 -10.50 0.11
CA LEU A 275 3.89 -11.26 0.01
C LEU A 275 4.11 -12.70 -0.50
N VAL A 276 4.99 -12.86 -1.49
CA VAL A 276 5.44 -14.16 -1.99
C VAL A 276 6.12 -14.98 -0.89
N GLY A 277 7.04 -14.38 -0.14
CA GLY A 277 7.72 -15.02 0.99
C GLY A 277 6.74 -15.48 2.08
N MET A 278 5.72 -14.67 2.38
CA MET A 278 4.64 -15.05 3.30
C MET A 278 3.81 -16.21 2.75
N GLY A 279 3.43 -16.18 1.47
CA GLY A 279 2.71 -17.26 0.82
C GLY A 279 3.47 -18.59 0.90
N ALA A 280 4.79 -18.57 0.66
CA ALA A 280 5.65 -19.75 0.79
C ALA A 280 5.68 -20.30 2.23
N TYR A 281 5.74 -19.42 3.23
CA TYR A 281 5.74 -19.83 4.63
C TYR A 281 4.40 -20.44 5.06
N VAL A 282 3.29 -19.84 4.63
CA VAL A 282 1.93 -20.32 4.93
C VAL A 282 1.70 -21.72 4.37
N ILE A 283 2.06 -21.97 3.10
CA ILE A 283 1.87 -23.29 2.46
C ILE A 283 2.64 -24.39 3.20
N ARG A 284 3.83 -24.09 3.74
CA ARG A 284 4.71 -25.11 4.31
C ARG A 284 4.35 -25.59 5.70
N GLY A 285 3.46 -24.91 6.44
CA GLY A 285 3.20 -25.37 7.81
C GLY A 285 2.07 -24.72 8.61
N LEU A 286 1.48 -23.62 8.16
CA LEU A 286 0.49 -22.89 8.99
C LEU A 286 -0.96 -23.18 8.64
N ASP A 287 -1.29 -23.17 7.35
CA ASP A 287 -2.67 -23.23 6.89
C ASP A 287 -2.90 -24.45 5.98
N PRO A 288 -3.34 -25.59 6.54
CA PRO A 288 -3.72 -26.76 5.75
C PRO A 288 -4.87 -26.48 4.79
N SER A 289 -5.65 -25.41 4.97
CA SER A 289 -6.79 -25.07 4.11
C SER A 289 -6.38 -24.30 2.84
N GLY A 290 -5.19 -23.68 2.83
CA GLY A 290 -4.70 -22.89 1.70
C GLY A 290 -5.44 -21.57 1.46
N ASN A 291 -6.41 -21.21 2.31
CA ASN A 291 -7.23 -20.00 2.14
C ASN A 291 -6.39 -18.72 2.20
N ILE A 292 -5.42 -18.66 3.11
CA ILE A 292 -4.55 -17.48 3.24
C ILE A 292 -3.64 -17.35 2.02
N PHE A 293 -3.15 -18.47 1.48
CA PHE A 293 -2.35 -18.45 0.26
C PHE A 293 -3.15 -17.90 -0.93
N VAL A 294 -4.42 -18.32 -1.08
CA VAL A 294 -5.32 -17.77 -2.10
C VAL A 294 -5.57 -16.28 -1.86
N MET A 295 -5.78 -15.84 -0.62
CA MET A 295 -5.94 -14.42 -0.29
C MET A 295 -4.70 -13.59 -0.67
N ILE A 296 -3.49 -14.11 -0.45
CA ILE A 296 -2.23 -13.48 -0.87
C ILE A 296 -2.12 -13.44 -2.41
N ALA A 297 -2.52 -14.50 -3.11
CA ALA A 297 -2.53 -14.51 -4.58
C ALA A 297 -3.50 -13.47 -5.14
N ILE A 298 -4.69 -13.31 -4.53
CA ILE A 298 -5.67 -12.30 -4.90
C ILE A 298 -5.15 -10.89 -4.60
N SER A 299 -4.49 -10.66 -3.46
CA SER A 299 -3.94 -9.33 -3.14
C SER A 299 -2.82 -8.92 -4.11
N LEU A 300 -1.94 -9.86 -4.50
CA LEU A 300 -0.96 -9.67 -5.55
C LEU A 300 -1.61 -9.34 -6.90
N ALA A 301 -2.67 -10.08 -7.27
CA ALA A 301 -3.43 -9.83 -8.49
C ALA A 301 -4.03 -8.42 -8.53
N VAL A 302 -4.70 -8.00 -7.45
CA VAL A 302 -5.30 -6.65 -7.33
C VAL A 302 -4.22 -5.58 -7.43
N MET A 303 -3.09 -5.75 -6.73
CA MET A 303 -1.97 -4.82 -6.77
C MET A 303 -1.44 -4.64 -8.21
N TRP A 304 -1.24 -5.73 -8.96
CA TRP A 304 -0.72 -5.65 -10.33
C TRP A 304 -1.76 -5.20 -11.35
N ILE A 305 -3.06 -5.38 -11.11
CA ILE A 305 -4.11 -4.71 -11.89
C ILE A 305 -4.01 -3.18 -11.71
N LEU A 306 -3.97 -2.73 -10.46
CA LEU A 306 -3.97 -1.31 -10.12
C LEU A 306 -2.70 -0.61 -10.64
N PHE A 307 -1.53 -1.05 -10.19
CA PHE A 307 -0.28 -0.38 -10.54
C PHE A 307 0.22 -0.75 -11.94
N GLY A 308 -0.04 -1.96 -12.42
CA GLY A 308 0.37 -2.38 -13.77
C GLY A 308 -0.33 -1.56 -14.86
N SER A 309 -1.63 -1.26 -14.68
CA SER A 309 -2.39 -0.43 -15.61
C SER A 309 -1.90 1.03 -15.62
N MET A 310 -1.55 1.57 -14.45
CA MET A 310 -0.93 2.89 -14.32
C MET A 310 0.44 2.94 -15.00
N LEU A 311 1.33 1.95 -14.77
CA LEU A 311 2.63 1.87 -15.42
C LEU A 311 2.54 1.76 -16.95
N ALA A 312 1.55 1.03 -17.47
CA ALA A 312 1.31 0.92 -18.91
C ALA A 312 0.85 2.26 -19.53
N ALA A 313 0.27 3.17 -18.73
CA ALA A 313 -0.19 4.48 -19.12
C ALA A 313 0.83 5.62 -18.89
N GLU A 314 2.04 5.29 -18.43
CA GLU A 314 3.10 6.26 -18.16
C GLU A 314 3.47 7.09 -19.41
N SER A 315 3.97 8.32 -19.22
CA SER A 315 4.34 9.17 -20.35
C SER A 315 5.60 8.64 -21.07
N PRO A 316 5.64 8.67 -22.42
CA PRO A 316 6.82 8.25 -23.17
C PRO A 316 7.95 9.29 -23.18
N VAL A 317 7.74 10.45 -22.57
CA VAL A 317 8.67 11.58 -22.63
C VAL A 317 9.72 11.43 -21.53
N MET A 318 10.87 10.88 -21.89
CA MET A 318 12.06 10.90 -21.02
C MET A 318 12.84 12.20 -21.22
N THR A 319 13.09 12.94 -20.14
CA THR A 319 13.94 14.15 -20.21
C THR A 319 15.38 13.81 -20.57
N PRO A 320 16.13 14.76 -21.18
CA PRO A 320 17.55 14.56 -21.48
C PRO A 320 18.39 14.21 -20.25
N ARG A 321 18.00 14.67 -19.05
CA ARG A 321 18.64 14.32 -17.77
C ARG A 321 18.52 12.83 -17.48
N ILE A 322 17.31 12.27 -17.49
CA ILE A 322 17.07 10.83 -17.27
C ILE A 322 17.77 9.98 -18.31
N ARG A 323 17.79 10.42 -19.58
CA ARG A 323 18.50 9.70 -20.65
C ARG A 323 20.01 9.63 -20.42
N ARG A 324 20.62 10.56 -19.68
CA ARG A 324 22.07 10.54 -19.35
C ARG A 324 22.41 9.56 -18.24
N GLU A 325 21.46 9.28 -17.35
CA GLU A 325 21.58 8.34 -16.22
C GLU A 325 21.39 6.88 -16.64
N LEU A 326 20.98 6.63 -17.89
CA LEU A 326 20.82 5.27 -18.42
C LEU A 326 22.14 4.46 -18.34
N PRO A 327 22.05 3.16 -17.96
CA PRO A 327 23.22 2.32 -17.81
C PRO A 327 24.01 2.15 -19.11
N GLN A 328 25.35 2.16 -18.99
CA GLN A 328 26.24 2.10 -20.15
C GLN A 328 26.45 0.67 -20.67
N SER A 329 26.58 -0.30 -19.77
CA SER A 329 26.87 -1.69 -20.11
C SER A 329 25.65 -2.43 -20.68
N PHE A 330 25.91 -3.40 -21.56
CA PHE A 330 24.86 -4.19 -22.22
C PHE A 330 23.99 -4.94 -21.20
N PHE A 331 24.61 -5.64 -20.25
CA PHE A 331 23.90 -6.37 -19.20
C PHE A 331 23.05 -5.45 -18.31
N ALA A 332 23.59 -4.31 -17.91
CA ALA A 332 22.83 -3.35 -17.12
C ALA A 332 21.65 -2.76 -17.91
N ARG A 333 21.74 -2.61 -19.24
CA ARG A 333 20.58 -2.23 -20.06
C ARG A 333 19.53 -3.33 -20.11
N VAL A 334 19.91 -4.60 -20.26
CA VAL A 334 18.94 -5.70 -20.32
C VAL A 334 18.16 -5.83 -19.02
N VAL A 335 18.76 -5.50 -17.86
CA VAL A 335 18.11 -5.67 -16.55
C VAL A 335 17.48 -4.37 -16.03
N LEU A 336 18.23 -3.26 -16.03
CA LEU A 336 17.83 -2.01 -15.37
C LEU A 336 17.01 -1.08 -16.27
N THR A 337 16.98 -1.28 -17.59
CA THR A 337 16.14 -0.45 -18.48
C THR A 337 14.65 -0.66 -18.21
N TRP A 338 14.25 -1.81 -17.65
CA TRP A 338 12.86 -2.04 -17.25
C TRP A 338 12.46 -1.31 -15.97
N LEU A 339 13.41 -0.69 -15.27
CA LEU A 339 13.12 0.16 -14.12
C LEU A 339 13.00 1.65 -14.50
N THR A 340 13.33 2.03 -15.74
CA THR A 340 13.33 3.42 -16.18
C THR A 340 11.93 3.85 -16.66
N PRO A 341 11.58 5.14 -16.55
CA PRO A 341 10.23 5.63 -16.82
C PRO A 341 9.82 5.42 -18.26
N GLY A 342 8.58 5.00 -18.51
CA GLY A 342 8.02 4.91 -19.84
C GLY A 342 6.93 3.83 -19.97
N PRO A 343 5.98 3.99 -20.92
CA PRO A 343 4.85 3.07 -21.05
C PRO A 343 5.28 1.69 -21.55
N ALA A 344 6.31 1.64 -22.40
CA ALA A 344 6.83 0.38 -22.92
C ALA A 344 7.64 -0.40 -21.88
N THR A 345 8.50 0.30 -21.14
CA THR A 345 9.28 -0.29 -20.05
C THR A 345 8.37 -0.71 -18.91
N GLY A 346 7.32 0.07 -18.61
CA GLY A 346 6.28 -0.25 -17.63
C GLY A 346 5.47 -1.50 -18.00
N LEU A 347 5.06 -1.64 -19.27
CA LEU A 347 4.37 -2.85 -19.74
C LEU A 347 5.25 -4.11 -19.60
N VAL A 348 6.52 -4.03 -20.03
CA VAL A 348 7.46 -5.16 -19.91
C VAL A 348 7.69 -5.50 -18.45
N PHE A 349 7.94 -4.49 -17.62
CA PHE A 349 8.14 -4.66 -16.19
C PHE A 349 6.94 -5.35 -15.51
N ALA A 350 5.72 -4.89 -15.79
CA ALA A 350 4.51 -5.51 -15.25
C ALA A 350 4.33 -6.94 -15.75
N THR A 351 4.52 -7.18 -17.06
CA THR A 351 4.37 -8.51 -17.66
C THR A 351 5.37 -9.51 -17.08
N VAL A 352 6.65 -9.14 -16.96
CA VAL A 352 7.69 -10.01 -16.37
C VAL A 352 7.37 -10.35 -14.93
N ASN A 353 6.98 -9.36 -14.11
CA ASN A 353 6.61 -9.64 -12.72
C ASN A 353 5.34 -10.49 -12.62
N ILE A 354 4.32 -10.24 -13.43
CA ILE A 354 3.11 -11.08 -13.47
C ILE A 354 3.49 -12.53 -13.78
N VAL A 355 4.28 -12.78 -14.83
CA VAL A 355 4.70 -14.15 -15.20
C VAL A 355 5.49 -14.83 -14.08
N VAL A 356 6.42 -14.12 -13.45
CA VAL A 356 7.19 -14.65 -12.30
C VAL A 356 6.27 -14.99 -11.13
N LEU A 357 5.30 -14.12 -10.82
CA LEU A 357 4.33 -14.34 -9.75
C LEU A 357 3.38 -15.49 -10.07
N THR A 358 2.92 -15.62 -11.32
CA THR A 358 2.15 -16.79 -11.77
C THR A 358 2.95 -18.07 -11.58
N GLY A 359 4.23 -18.06 -11.96
CA GLY A 359 5.13 -19.20 -11.75
C GLY A 359 5.27 -19.58 -10.28
N PHE A 360 5.37 -18.58 -9.39
CA PHE A 360 5.39 -18.80 -7.95
C PHE A 360 4.05 -19.36 -7.43
N VAL A 361 2.90 -18.81 -7.87
CA VAL A 361 1.59 -19.30 -7.46
C VAL A 361 1.39 -20.76 -7.89
N VAL A 362 1.74 -21.07 -9.14
CA VAL A 362 1.73 -22.44 -9.70
C VAL A 362 2.65 -23.35 -8.90
N PHE A 363 3.88 -22.93 -8.59
CA PHE A 363 4.80 -23.71 -7.77
C PHE A 363 4.24 -23.95 -6.35
N GLY A 364 3.63 -22.93 -5.74
CA GLY A 364 2.98 -23.04 -4.43
C GLY A 364 1.81 -24.02 -4.43
N LEU A 365 0.97 -24.01 -5.47
CA LEU A 365 -0.10 -24.99 -5.66
C LEU A 365 0.45 -26.41 -5.88
N PHE A 366 1.61 -26.54 -6.53
CA PHE A 366 2.28 -27.82 -6.74
C PHE A 366 2.81 -28.42 -5.44
N GLU A 367 3.45 -27.60 -4.60
CA GLU A 367 3.87 -28.00 -3.26
C GLU A 367 2.65 -28.39 -2.40
N TYR A 368 1.59 -27.59 -2.45
CA TYR A 368 0.36 -27.87 -1.71
C TYR A 368 -0.29 -29.21 -2.11
N ARG A 369 -0.20 -29.60 -3.39
CA ARG A 369 -0.67 -30.92 -3.87
C ARG A 369 0.04 -32.10 -3.19
N GLN A 370 1.27 -31.92 -2.73
CA GLN A 370 2.03 -32.98 -2.06
C GLN A 370 1.66 -33.14 -0.57
N ILE A 371 1.00 -32.14 0.00
CA ILE A 371 0.57 -32.14 1.40
C ILE A 371 -0.78 -32.88 1.51
N PRO A 372 -0.95 -33.81 2.47
CA PRO A 372 -2.25 -34.41 2.74
C PRO A 372 -3.28 -33.34 3.10
N SER A 373 -4.16 -33.02 2.16
CA SER A 373 -5.14 -31.94 2.28
C SER A 373 -6.55 -32.42 1.92
N ASN A 374 -7.55 -31.66 2.35
CA ASN A 374 -8.96 -31.96 2.09
C ASN A 374 -9.41 -31.60 0.66
N LEU A 375 -8.55 -30.94 -0.11
CA LEU A 375 -8.86 -30.51 -1.48
C LEU A 375 -8.68 -31.66 -2.47
N ARG A 376 -9.66 -31.86 -3.35
CA ARG A 376 -9.57 -32.89 -4.38
C ARG A 376 -8.52 -32.50 -5.41
N ALA A 377 -7.85 -33.49 -6.00
CA ALA A 377 -6.85 -33.26 -7.06
C ALA A 377 -7.43 -32.47 -8.25
N SER A 378 -8.73 -32.66 -8.54
CA SER A 378 -9.47 -31.93 -9.56
C SER A 378 -9.59 -30.43 -9.27
N ASP A 379 -9.75 -30.07 -7.99
CA ASP A 379 -9.93 -28.68 -7.55
C ASP A 379 -8.59 -27.94 -7.64
N LEU A 380 -7.50 -28.61 -7.28
CA LEU A 380 -6.15 -28.08 -7.47
C LEU A 380 -5.85 -27.87 -8.95
N GLN A 381 -6.19 -28.82 -9.84
CA GLN A 381 -6.03 -28.65 -11.28
C GLN A 381 -6.83 -27.46 -11.82
N ALA A 382 -8.04 -27.22 -11.31
CA ALA A 382 -8.81 -26.02 -11.64
C ALA A 382 -8.10 -24.73 -11.20
N LEU A 383 -7.51 -24.68 -9.99
CA LEU A 383 -6.73 -23.53 -9.52
C LEU A 383 -5.48 -23.26 -10.37
N PHE A 384 -4.81 -24.30 -10.87
CA PHE A 384 -3.70 -24.14 -11.83
C PHE A 384 -4.17 -23.45 -13.12
N ARG A 385 -5.27 -23.94 -13.71
CA ARG A 385 -5.83 -23.36 -14.94
C ARG A 385 -6.28 -21.92 -14.72
N LEU A 386 -6.97 -21.65 -13.61
CA LEU A 386 -7.41 -20.31 -13.22
C LEU A 386 -6.23 -19.33 -13.08
N SER A 387 -5.14 -19.76 -12.44
CA SER A 387 -3.96 -18.92 -12.24
C SER A 387 -3.33 -18.49 -13.57
N ILE A 388 -3.13 -19.44 -14.49
CA ILE A 388 -2.53 -19.16 -15.81
C ILE A 388 -3.48 -18.31 -16.67
N LEU A 389 -4.76 -18.63 -16.71
CA LEU A 389 -5.77 -17.87 -17.46
C LEU A 389 -5.85 -16.43 -16.96
N PHE A 390 -5.99 -16.24 -15.64
CA PHE A 390 -6.11 -14.92 -15.05
C PHE A 390 -4.89 -14.04 -15.39
N SER A 391 -3.67 -14.58 -15.24
CA SER A 391 -2.46 -13.85 -15.60
C SER A 391 -2.37 -13.54 -17.10
N SER A 392 -2.84 -14.44 -17.96
CA SER A 392 -2.88 -14.21 -19.41
C SER A 392 -3.86 -13.09 -19.78
N TYR A 393 -5.08 -13.10 -19.21
CA TYR A 393 -6.05 -12.01 -19.42
C TYR A 393 -5.58 -10.68 -18.83
N LEU A 394 -4.89 -10.71 -17.69
CA LEU A 394 -4.29 -9.51 -17.10
C LEU A 394 -3.28 -8.88 -18.06
N VAL A 395 -2.35 -9.67 -18.61
CA VAL A 395 -1.37 -9.19 -19.61
C VAL A 395 -2.08 -8.70 -20.88
N ALA A 396 -3.11 -9.41 -21.36
CA ALA A 396 -3.92 -8.97 -22.49
C ALA A 396 -4.57 -7.60 -22.23
N GLY A 397 -5.13 -7.41 -21.02
CA GLY A 397 -5.70 -6.15 -20.57
C GLY A 397 -4.66 -5.03 -20.55
N LEU A 398 -3.46 -5.27 -20.03
CA LEU A 398 -2.38 -4.28 -20.02
C LEU A 398 -1.91 -3.89 -21.43
N ILE A 399 -1.87 -4.84 -22.37
CA ILE A 399 -1.60 -4.56 -23.79
C ILE A 399 -2.70 -3.67 -24.34
N ALA A 400 -3.98 -4.00 -24.14
CA ALA A 400 -5.10 -3.19 -24.61
C ALA A 400 -5.11 -1.77 -24.01
N VAL A 401 -4.84 -1.64 -22.70
CA VAL A 401 -4.69 -0.34 -22.01
C VAL A 401 -3.64 0.52 -22.71
N ARG A 402 -2.47 -0.07 -23.02
CA ARG A 402 -1.42 0.66 -23.73
C ARG A 402 -1.88 1.18 -25.09
N TRP A 403 -2.59 0.36 -25.86
CA TRP A 403 -3.09 0.76 -27.19
C TRP A 403 -4.12 1.88 -27.08
N ILE A 404 -5.05 1.78 -26.13
CA ILE A 404 -6.06 2.81 -25.87
C ILE A 404 -5.39 4.12 -25.43
N VAL A 405 -4.44 4.06 -24.48
CA VAL A 405 -3.73 5.25 -24.00
C VAL A 405 -2.87 5.86 -25.11
N ALA A 406 -2.26 5.03 -25.98
CA ALA A 406 -1.53 5.52 -27.14
C ALA A 406 -2.43 6.30 -28.11
N LEU A 407 -3.67 5.82 -28.35
CA LEU A 407 -4.67 6.51 -29.17
C LEU A 407 -5.12 7.82 -28.54
N VAL A 408 -5.46 7.81 -27.24
CA VAL A 408 -5.88 9.01 -26.50
C VAL A 408 -4.76 10.07 -26.50
N ARG A 409 -3.51 9.63 -26.45
CA ARG A 409 -2.33 10.51 -26.42
C ARG A 409 -2.02 11.20 -27.75
N ILE A 410 -2.67 10.81 -28.85
CA ILE A 410 -2.51 11.51 -30.15
C ILE A 410 -2.96 12.96 -30.03
N ASN A 411 -4.07 13.21 -29.32
CA ASN A 411 -4.68 14.53 -29.20
C ASN A 411 -4.63 15.12 -27.78
N ASN A 412 -4.30 14.31 -26.76
CA ASN A 412 -4.35 14.72 -25.36
C ASN A 412 -3.05 14.37 -24.61
N HIS A 413 -2.87 14.94 -23.43
CA HIS A 413 -1.82 14.54 -22.47
C HIS A 413 -2.45 13.78 -21.29
N PRO A 414 -2.77 12.48 -21.46
CA PRO A 414 -3.42 11.72 -20.42
C PRO A 414 -2.50 11.54 -19.21
N ARG A 415 -3.07 11.71 -18.01
CA ARG A 415 -2.41 11.35 -16.75
C ARG A 415 -2.36 9.84 -16.58
N VAL A 416 -1.57 9.40 -15.61
CA VAL A 416 -1.31 7.99 -15.34
C VAL A 416 -2.56 7.25 -14.83
N GLU A 417 -3.47 7.94 -14.12
CA GLU A 417 -4.71 7.37 -13.58
C GLU A 417 -5.70 6.94 -14.69
N ILE A 418 -5.60 7.53 -15.89
CA ILE A 418 -6.41 7.12 -17.05
C ILE A 418 -6.11 5.67 -17.44
N GLY A 419 -4.91 5.16 -17.13
CA GLY A 419 -4.56 3.76 -17.32
C GLY A 419 -5.49 2.81 -16.54
N LEU A 420 -5.81 3.15 -15.30
CA LEU A 420 -6.73 2.35 -14.48
C LEU A 420 -8.16 2.40 -15.04
N ALA A 421 -8.64 3.59 -15.43
CA ALA A 421 -9.96 3.73 -16.05
C ALA A 421 -10.05 2.94 -17.37
N ALA A 422 -8.99 2.98 -18.19
CA ALA A 422 -8.89 2.16 -19.41
C ALA A 422 -8.89 0.66 -19.08
N MET A 423 -8.20 0.24 -18.01
CA MET A 423 -8.16 -1.16 -17.59
C MET A 423 -9.54 -1.67 -17.17
N ILE A 424 -10.25 -0.90 -16.35
CA ILE A 424 -11.63 -1.22 -15.95
C ILE A 424 -12.52 -1.32 -17.19
N THR A 425 -12.43 -0.35 -18.09
CA THR A 425 -13.22 -0.31 -19.33
C THR A 425 -12.93 -1.54 -20.20
N VAL A 426 -11.66 -1.88 -20.41
CA VAL A 426 -11.25 -3.06 -21.19
C VAL A 426 -11.78 -4.35 -20.56
N MET A 427 -11.60 -4.54 -19.25
CA MET A 427 -12.04 -5.75 -18.56
C MET A 427 -13.57 -5.89 -18.53
N VAL A 428 -14.31 -4.79 -18.42
CA VAL A 428 -15.78 -4.81 -18.47
C VAL A 428 -16.26 -5.11 -19.89
N LEU A 429 -15.71 -4.44 -20.90
CA LEU A 429 -16.10 -4.65 -22.29
C LEU A 429 -15.71 -6.05 -22.79
N SER A 430 -14.55 -6.57 -22.40
CA SER A 430 -14.13 -7.93 -22.78
C SER A 430 -15.03 -9.00 -22.16
N ALA A 431 -15.70 -8.74 -21.04
CA ALA A 431 -16.71 -9.62 -20.48
C ALA A 431 -18.08 -9.46 -21.17
N LEU A 432 -18.54 -8.21 -21.36
CA LEU A 432 -19.89 -7.90 -21.82
C LEU A 432 -20.08 -8.10 -23.33
N VAL A 433 -19.10 -7.72 -24.16
CA VAL A 433 -19.25 -7.74 -25.62
C VAL A 433 -19.42 -9.16 -26.17
N PRO A 434 -18.54 -10.14 -25.85
CA PRO A 434 -18.68 -11.49 -26.39
C PRO A 434 -19.95 -12.19 -25.88
N TYR A 435 -20.34 -11.92 -24.63
CA TYR A 435 -21.59 -12.41 -24.05
C TYR A 435 -22.81 -11.85 -24.79
N SER A 436 -22.83 -10.54 -25.04
CA SER A 436 -23.94 -9.89 -25.75
C SER A 436 -24.08 -10.38 -27.19
N ILE A 437 -22.95 -10.59 -27.88
CA ILE A 437 -22.94 -11.16 -29.24
C ILE A 437 -23.48 -12.59 -29.23
N GLY A 438 -23.00 -13.44 -28.31
CA GLY A 438 -23.46 -14.82 -28.24
C GLY A 438 -24.93 -14.94 -27.84
N LEU A 439 -25.41 -14.06 -26.95
CA LEU A 439 -26.82 -13.98 -26.58
C LEU A 439 -27.69 -13.58 -27.78
N HIS A 440 -27.24 -12.60 -28.58
CA HIS A 440 -27.96 -12.19 -29.78
C HIS A 440 -27.99 -13.29 -30.85
N LEU A 441 -26.88 -14.00 -31.06
CA LEU A 441 -26.80 -15.13 -32.00
C LEU A 441 -27.65 -16.34 -31.58
N ASN A 442 -28.03 -16.43 -30.31
CA ASN A 442 -28.86 -17.50 -29.76
C ASN A 442 -30.29 -17.02 -29.43
N ASP A 443 -30.79 -15.99 -30.13
CA ASP A 443 -32.14 -15.43 -29.96
C ASP A 443 -32.49 -15.09 -28.50
N TYR A 444 -31.52 -14.56 -27.75
CA TYR A 444 -31.63 -14.22 -26.32
C TYR A 444 -31.95 -15.39 -25.39
N ARG A 445 -31.69 -16.62 -25.83
CA ARG A 445 -31.82 -17.84 -25.00
C ARG A 445 -30.48 -18.17 -24.34
N ASN A 446 -30.55 -18.86 -23.21
CA ASN A 446 -29.36 -19.41 -22.55
C ASN A 446 -28.63 -20.37 -23.50
N TYR A 447 -27.30 -20.24 -23.58
CA TYR A 447 -26.43 -21.11 -24.36
C TYR A 447 -25.27 -21.63 -23.51
N SER A 448 -24.75 -22.79 -23.86
CA SER A 448 -23.56 -23.36 -23.25
C SER A 448 -22.31 -22.64 -23.70
N TYR A 449 -21.26 -22.69 -22.88
CA TYR A 449 -19.95 -22.14 -23.23
C TYR A 449 -19.44 -22.74 -24.55
N SER A 450 -18.96 -21.87 -25.43
CA SER A 450 -18.41 -22.24 -26.74
C SER A 450 -17.01 -21.66 -26.90
N HIS A 451 -16.19 -22.27 -27.77
CA HIS A 451 -14.79 -21.87 -27.98
C HIS A 451 -14.63 -20.41 -28.44
N TRP A 452 -15.64 -19.79 -29.05
CA TRP A 452 -15.60 -18.36 -29.41
C TRP A 452 -15.75 -17.43 -28.19
N GLN A 453 -16.26 -17.92 -27.06
CA GLN A 453 -16.39 -17.16 -25.81
C GLN A 453 -15.07 -17.07 -25.03
N ILE A 454 -13.96 -17.60 -25.56
CA ILE A 454 -12.61 -17.46 -24.98
C ILE A 454 -12.21 -15.99 -24.79
N THR A 455 -12.77 -15.04 -25.54
CA THR A 455 -12.52 -13.61 -25.32
C THR A 455 -13.19 -13.07 -24.04
N ASN A 456 -14.22 -13.75 -23.52
CA ASN A 456 -14.88 -13.40 -22.26
C ASN A 456 -14.13 -13.98 -21.07
N TRP A 457 -13.30 -13.16 -20.44
CA TRP A 457 -12.45 -13.59 -19.33
C TRP A 457 -13.26 -14.05 -18.11
N VAL A 458 -14.39 -13.41 -17.78
CA VAL A 458 -15.21 -13.76 -16.60
C VAL A 458 -15.83 -15.14 -16.77
N TRP A 459 -16.46 -15.39 -17.92
CA TRP A 459 -17.08 -16.68 -18.18
C TRP A 459 -16.02 -17.77 -18.34
N THR A 460 -14.93 -17.49 -19.05
CA THR A 460 -13.84 -18.48 -19.22
C THR A 460 -13.20 -18.87 -17.89
N LEU A 461 -13.04 -17.94 -16.94
CA LEU A 461 -12.60 -18.27 -15.58
C LEU A 461 -13.65 -19.07 -14.82
N ALA A 462 -14.93 -18.69 -14.88
CA ALA A 462 -16.01 -19.44 -14.21
C ALA A 462 -16.11 -20.89 -14.72
N GLU A 463 -15.78 -21.11 -15.98
CA GLU A 463 -15.82 -22.40 -16.65
C GLU A 463 -14.50 -23.20 -16.52
N ALA A 464 -13.47 -22.63 -15.89
CA ALA A 464 -12.20 -23.32 -15.58
C ALA A 464 -12.29 -24.24 -14.34
N THR A 465 -13.50 -24.43 -13.80
CA THR A 465 -13.81 -25.32 -12.67
C THR A 465 -13.61 -26.80 -13.04
N PRO A 466 -13.54 -27.71 -12.05
CA PRO A 466 -13.31 -29.13 -12.28
C PRO A 466 -14.29 -29.78 -13.28
N SER A 467 -15.55 -29.36 -13.24
CA SER A 467 -16.63 -29.86 -14.10
C SER A 467 -16.91 -28.97 -15.32
N GLY A 468 -16.14 -27.90 -15.50
CA GLY A 468 -16.34 -26.96 -16.59
C GLY A 468 -15.75 -27.45 -17.92
N SER A 469 -16.13 -26.77 -18.98
CA SER A 469 -15.76 -27.05 -20.37
C SER A 469 -14.38 -26.54 -20.77
N VAL A 470 -13.75 -25.66 -19.99
CA VAL A 470 -12.40 -25.16 -20.26
C VAL A 470 -11.35 -26.18 -19.82
N ARG A 471 -10.57 -26.69 -20.78
CA ARG A 471 -9.49 -27.65 -20.58
C ARG A 471 -8.13 -26.97 -20.80
N ASP A 472 -7.06 -27.76 -20.70
CA ASP A 472 -5.69 -27.25 -20.80
C ASP A 472 -5.40 -26.66 -22.19
N ILE A 473 -6.03 -27.18 -23.25
CA ILE A 473 -5.85 -26.72 -24.63
C ILE A 473 -6.28 -25.25 -24.78
N GLU A 474 -7.43 -24.89 -24.23
CA GLU A 474 -7.95 -23.54 -24.25
C GLU A 474 -7.04 -22.59 -23.45
N VAL A 475 -6.54 -23.03 -22.29
CA VAL A 475 -5.56 -22.28 -21.48
C VAL A 475 -4.29 -21.98 -22.29
N PHE A 476 -3.71 -22.98 -22.94
CA PHE A 476 -2.52 -22.79 -23.77
C PHE A 476 -2.80 -21.89 -24.98
N SER A 477 -3.99 -22.00 -25.59
CA SER A 477 -4.36 -21.15 -26.73
C SER A 477 -4.38 -19.66 -26.36
N VAL A 478 -4.92 -19.32 -25.18
CA VAL A 478 -4.95 -17.95 -24.66
C VAL A 478 -3.53 -17.49 -24.34
N ALA A 479 -2.76 -18.30 -23.61
CA ALA A 479 -1.40 -17.96 -23.22
C ALA A 479 -0.50 -17.70 -24.45
N ILE A 480 -0.58 -18.54 -25.48
CA ILE A 480 0.18 -18.38 -26.73
C ILE A 480 -0.26 -17.10 -27.46
N SER A 481 -1.57 -16.87 -27.59
CA SER A 481 -2.11 -15.68 -28.27
C SER A 481 -1.66 -14.38 -27.61
N VAL A 482 -1.72 -14.32 -26.28
CA VAL A 482 -1.25 -13.16 -25.50
C VAL A 482 0.25 -12.98 -25.62
N THR A 483 1.02 -14.07 -25.60
CA THR A 483 2.48 -14.01 -25.79
C THR A 483 2.85 -13.45 -27.17
N LEU A 484 2.17 -13.91 -28.23
CA LEU A 484 2.35 -13.38 -29.58
C LEU A 484 1.96 -11.90 -29.67
N ALA A 485 0.83 -11.50 -29.06
CA ALA A 485 0.40 -10.10 -29.00
C ALA A 485 1.41 -9.22 -28.26
N PHE A 486 1.98 -9.72 -27.16
CA PHE A 486 3.01 -9.03 -26.40
C PHE A 486 4.27 -8.81 -27.24
N VAL A 487 4.77 -9.86 -27.91
CA VAL A 487 5.94 -9.76 -28.81
C VAL A 487 5.67 -8.79 -29.96
N ALA A 488 4.50 -8.88 -30.60
CA ALA A 488 4.10 -7.94 -31.65
C ALA A 488 4.06 -6.48 -31.15
N CYS A 489 3.56 -6.25 -29.93
CA CYS A 489 3.53 -4.93 -29.30
C CYS A 489 4.94 -4.36 -29.02
N LEU A 490 5.92 -5.21 -28.72
CA LEU A 490 7.31 -4.78 -28.52
C LEU A 490 8.01 -4.47 -29.85
N LEU A 491 7.79 -5.30 -30.88
CA LEU A 491 8.41 -5.15 -32.20
C LEU A 491 7.94 -3.89 -32.93
N THR A 492 6.69 -3.47 -32.74
CA THR A 492 6.15 -2.26 -33.37
C THR A 492 6.71 -0.96 -32.79
N MET A 493 7.42 -0.99 -31.65
CA MET A 493 7.88 0.22 -30.95
C MET A 493 9.34 0.16 -30.44
N PRO A 494 10.33 -0.01 -31.34
CA PRO A 494 11.73 -0.19 -30.94
C PRO A 494 12.34 1.02 -30.23
N ARG A 495 11.89 2.24 -30.57
CA ARG A 495 12.43 3.50 -30.00
C ARG A 495 12.06 3.73 -28.53
N THR A 496 10.94 3.17 -28.08
CA THR A 496 10.48 3.29 -26.68
C THR A 496 10.95 2.13 -25.80
N VAL A 497 11.22 0.97 -26.40
CA VAL A 497 11.69 -0.23 -25.68
C VAL A 497 13.19 -0.15 -25.39
N LEU A 498 13.98 0.47 -26.27
CA LEU A 498 15.42 0.65 -26.11
C LEU A 498 15.81 2.14 -26.21
N PRO A 499 15.54 2.95 -25.16
CA PRO A 499 15.93 4.35 -25.15
C PRO A 499 17.46 4.48 -25.27
N ARG A 500 17.91 5.38 -26.17
CA ARG A 500 19.33 5.66 -26.36
C ARG A 500 19.80 6.72 -25.36
N ARG A 501 20.94 6.45 -24.72
CA ARG A 501 21.65 7.42 -23.88
C ARG A 501 22.11 8.60 -24.73
N ILE A 502 21.95 9.81 -24.19
CA ILE A 502 22.48 11.04 -24.77
C ILE A 502 23.78 11.39 -24.04
N ALA A 503 24.79 11.85 -24.76
CA ALA A 503 26.03 12.32 -24.15
C ALA A 503 25.76 13.51 -23.22
N THR A 504 26.40 13.53 -22.06
CA THR A 504 26.44 14.69 -21.17
C THR A 504 27.22 15.82 -21.84
N PRO A 505 26.67 17.04 -21.99
CA PRO A 505 27.39 18.17 -22.54
C PRO A 505 28.64 18.49 -21.73
N GLU A 506 29.72 18.91 -22.39
CA GLU A 506 31.02 19.18 -21.74
C GLU A 506 30.92 20.23 -20.62
N GLN A 507 30.04 21.22 -20.76
CA GLN A 507 29.81 22.24 -19.72
C GLN A 507 29.27 21.65 -18.42
N VAL A 508 28.32 20.70 -18.50
CA VAL A 508 27.74 20.03 -17.33
C VAL A 508 28.76 19.12 -16.65
N GLN A 509 29.60 18.45 -17.43
CA GLN A 509 30.71 17.66 -16.88
C GLN A 509 31.74 18.54 -16.16
N ARG A 510 32.04 19.72 -16.70
CA ARG A 510 32.94 20.69 -16.04
C ARG A 510 32.36 21.20 -14.71
N GLU A 511 31.06 21.43 -14.62
CA GLU A 511 30.41 21.84 -13.37
C GLU A 511 30.33 20.70 -12.33
N GLN A 512 30.03 19.48 -12.76
CA GLN A 512 30.06 18.30 -11.89
C GLN A 512 31.46 18.02 -11.34
N ASN A 513 32.49 18.19 -12.16
CA ASN A 513 33.87 18.03 -11.71
C ASN A 513 34.31 19.13 -10.75
N LYS A 514 33.78 20.36 -10.87
CA LYS A 514 34.00 21.45 -9.91
C LYS A 514 33.30 21.23 -8.56
N THR A 515 32.17 20.53 -8.55
CA THR A 515 31.43 20.19 -7.32
C THR A 515 31.91 18.89 -6.67
N ALA A 516 32.58 18.02 -7.43
CA ALA A 516 33.19 16.78 -6.93
C ALA A 516 34.65 16.93 -6.46
N SER A 517 35.33 18.03 -6.80
CA SER A 517 36.59 18.42 -6.17
C SER A 517 36.31 19.05 -4.80
N PRO A 518 36.83 18.51 -3.69
CA PRO A 518 36.57 19.00 -2.34
C PRO A 518 37.08 20.43 -2.10
#